data_AF-A0A4R1UK89-F1
#
_entry.id   AF-A0A4R1UK89-F1
#
_cell.length_a   1.000
_cell.length_b   1.000
_cell.length_c   1.000
_cell.angle_alpha   90.00
_cell.angle_beta   90.00
_cell.angle_gamma   90.00
#
_symmetry.space_group_name_H-M   'P 1'
#
loop_
_entity.id
_entity.type
_entity.pdbx_description
1 polymer ?
#
loop_
_entity_poly.entity_id
_entity_poly.type
_entity_poly.pdbx_seq_one_letter_code
_entity_poly.pdbx_strand_id
1 'polypeptide(L)'
;MLGAEEPIGALVALANGRAVRPVRAVLFDKNERTDWSLGWHQDRTVAVRARAEVSGFGPWSVKQGIHHVEPPFAVIDDMLTVRIHLDSVDTENAPLLIATGSHRLGRISVGEVENVVEQSPIHVCLAQAGDVWVYRTPILHASNAARPGRRRRVLQVDYAAGDLPAPLEWLGI
;
A
#
# COMPACT_ATOMS: atom_id res chain seq x y z
N MET A 1 10.71 15.57 -2.74
CA MET A 1 10.38 14.67 -1.62
C MET A 1 10.28 13.19 -2.00
N LEU A 2 9.56 12.80 -3.07
CA LEU A 2 9.24 11.39 -3.38
C LEU A 2 10.12 10.74 -4.47
N GLY A 3 10.89 11.53 -5.23
CA GLY A 3 11.79 10.99 -6.26
C GLY A 3 12.98 10.24 -5.66
N ALA A 4 13.69 9.45 -6.47
CA ALA A 4 14.80 8.60 -6.02
C ALA A 4 15.89 9.36 -5.24
N GLU A 5 16.20 10.59 -5.67
CA GLU A 5 17.23 11.46 -5.06
C GLU A 5 16.70 12.33 -3.90
N GLU A 6 15.43 12.15 -3.54
CA GLU A 6 14.77 12.95 -2.51
C GLU A 6 14.69 12.16 -1.19
N PRO A 7 14.54 12.82 -0.02
CA PRO A 7 14.71 12.15 1.27
C PRO A 7 13.88 10.87 1.47
N ILE A 8 12.61 10.86 1.03
CA ILE A 8 11.76 9.67 1.15
C ILE A 8 12.13 8.62 0.11
N GLY A 9 12.36 9.00 -1.16
CA GLY A 9 12.75 8.04 -2.18
C GLY A 9 14.11 7.37 -1.87
N ALA A 10 15.05 8.12 -1.31
CA ALA A 10 16.33 7.61 -0.85
C ALA A 10 16.17 6.60 0.31
N LEU A 11 15.29 6.89 1.28
CA LEU A 11 14.95 5.95 2.36
C LEU A 11 14.36 4.64 1.81
N VAL A 12 13.46 4.73 0.83
CA VAL A 12 12.82 3.55 0.23
C VAL A 12 13.82 2.76 -0.62
N ALA A 13 14.69 3.43 -1.36
CA ALA A 13 15.75 2.79 -2.14
C ALA A 13 16.72 2.03 -1.22
N LEU A 14 17.10 2.64 -0.09
CA LEU A 14 17.91 2.00 0.95
C LEU A 14 17.21 0.76 1.52
N ALA A 15 15.91 0.87 1.86
CA ALA A 15 15.13 -0.25 2.38
C ALA A 15 14.94 -1.38 1.36
N ASN A 16 14.88 -1.06 0.06
CA ASN A 16 14.76 -2.05 -1.01
C ASN A 16 16.10 -2.70 -1.41
N GLY A 17 17.22 -2.01 -1.16
CA GLY A 17 18.55 -2.42 -1.63
C GLY A 17 18.82 -2.13 -3.11
N ARG A 18 17.96 -1.37 -3.80
CA ARG A 18 18.10 -0.96 -5.21
C ARG A 18 17.25 0.27 -5.51
N ALA A 19 17.49 0.88 -6.67
CA ALA A 19 16.74 2.03 -7.14
C ALA A 19 15.23 1.72 -7.25
N VAL A 20 14.41 2.70 -6.87
CA VAL A 20 12.96 2.65 -6.91
C VAL A 20 12.40 3.98 -7.39
N ARG A 21 11.16 4.00 -7.85
CA ARG A 21 10.41 5.22 -8.17
C ARG A 21 8.98 5.13 -7.66
N PRO A 22 8.36 6.28 -7.30
CA PRO A 22 6.96 6.31 -6.96
C PRO A 22 6.12 6.03 -8.21
N VAL A 23 5.12 5.16 -8.09
CA VAL A 23 4.27 4.72 -9.20
C VAL A 23 2.78 4.98 -8.97
N ARG A 24 2.41 5.34 -7.74
CA ARG A 24 1.05 5.72 -7.34
C ARG A 24 1.11 6.52 -6.04
N ALA A 25 0.26 7.54 -5.91
CA ALA A 25 0.02 8.25 -4.66
C ALA A 25 -1.48 8.36 -4.38
N VAL A 26 -1.88 8.13 -3.13
CA VAL A 26 -3.27 8.23 -2.67
C VAL A 26 -3.31 8.95 -1.34
N LEU A 27 -4.11 10.02 -1.24
CA LEU A 27 -4.40 10.68 0.03
C LEU A 27 -5.58 9.99 0.70
N PHE A 28 -5.34 9.39 1.86
CA PHE A 28 -6.39 8.91 2.75
C PHE A 28 -6.76 10.00 3.74
N ASP A 29 -7.95 10.58 3.60
CA ASP A 29 -8.52 11.54 4.55
C ASP A 29 -9.71 10.89 5.26
N LYS A 30 -9.42 10.18 6.36
CA LYS A 30 -10.47 9.59 7.19
C LYS A 30 -11.05 10.67 8.09
N ASN A 31 -12.36 10.90 7.96
CA ASN A 31 -13.17 11.81 8.76
C ASN A 31 -14.58 11.23 8.91
N GLU A 32 -15.46 11.89 9.66
CA GLU A 32 -16.83 11.40 9.95
C GLU A 32 -17.67 11.07 8.70
N ARG A 33 -17.39 11.68 7.55
CA ARG A 33 -18.11 11.43 6.28
C ARG A 33 -17.45 10.35 5.43
N THR A 34 -16.19 10.02 5.71
CA THR A 34 -15.36 9.10 4.93
C THR A 34 -14.56 8.18 5.86
N ASP A 35 -15.27 7.44 6.71
CA ASP A 35 -14.67 6.43 7.60
C ASP A 35 -15.09 5.02 7.17
N TRP A 36 -14.33 4.48 6.22
CA TRP A 36 -14.45 3.08 5.82
C TRP A 36 -13.41 2.26 6.59
N SER A 37 -13.87 1.17 7.20
CA SER A 37 -12.99 0.11 7.68
C SER A 37 -12.62 -0.78 6.50
N LEU A 38 -11.40 -1.32 6.54
CA LEU A 38 -10.96 -2.30 5.57
C LEU A 38 -10.42 -3.48 6.35
N GLY A 39 -11.08 -4.64 6.17
CA GLY A 39 -10.67 -5.89 6.79
C GLY A 39 -9.27 -6.30 6.37
N TRP A 40 -8.75 -7.36 6.97
CA TRP A 40 -7.43 -7.89 6.63
C TRP A 40 -7.35 -8.25 5.15
N HIS A 41 -6.33 -7.73 4.47
CA HIS A 41 -6.11 -7.97 3.05
C HIS A 41 -4.65 -7.71 2.66
N GLN A 42 -4.30 -8.14 1.45
CA GLN A 42 -3.11 -7.69 0.74
C GLN A 42 -3.55 -6.69 -0.34
N ASP A 43 -2.79 -5.63 -0.54
CA ASP A 43 -2.92 -4.84 -1.77
C ASP A 43 -2.49 -5.72 -2.94
N ARG A 44 -3.34 -5.81 -3.97
CA ARG A 44 -3.14 -6.71 -5.12
C ARG A 44 -3.19 -6.03 -6.46
N THR A 45 -3.52 -4.75 -6.50
CA THR A 45 -3.76 -4.04 -7.76
C THR A 45 -2.78 -2.89 -7.92
N VAL A 46 -2.26 -2.72 -9.13
CA VAL A 46 -1.45 -1.58 -9.54
C VAL A 46 -2.25 -0.63 -10.43
N ALA A 47 -1.88 0.64 -10.43
CA ALA A 47 -2.46 1.65 -11.31
C ALA A 47 -1.58 1.83 -12.56
N VAL A 48 -2.22 1.85 -13.74
CA VAL A 48 -1.54 1.94 -15.04
C VAL A 48 -2.16 3.03 -15.91
N ARG A 49 -1.39 3.54 -16.88
CA ARG A 49 -1.85 4.60 -17.81
C ARG A 49 -3.01 4.15 -18.68
N ALA A 50 -2.95 2.92 -19.19
CA ALA A 50 -3.94 2.37 -20.09
C ALA A 50 -4.05 0.85 -19.88
N ARG A 51 -5.22 0.30 -20.21
CA ARG A 51 -5.39 -1.15 -20.31
C ARG A 51 -4.67 -1.68 -21.55
N ALA A 52 -3.98 -2.79 -21.39
CA ALA A 52 -3.44 -3.58 -22.49
C ALA A 52 -3.52 -5.07 -22.16
N GLU A 53 -3.66 -5.90 -23.19
CA GLU A 53 -3.69 -7.35 -23.03
C GLU A 53 -2.26 -7.89 -22.88
N VAL A 54 -1.86 -8.17 -21.65
CA VAL A 54 -0.57 -8.77 -21.29
C VAL A 54 -0.81 -10.00 -20.43
N SER A 55 -0.10 -11.09 -20.73
CA SER A 55 -0.28 -12.36 -20.01
C SER A 55 -0.05 -12.21 -18.50
N GLY A 56 -0.96 -12.77 -17.70
CA GLY A 56 -0.89 -12.73 -16.24
C GLY A 56 -1.38 -11.43 -15.59
N PHE A 57 -1.83 -10.44 -16.37
CA PHE A 57 -2.40 -9.19 -15.86
C PHE A 57 -3.93 -9.24 -15.89
N GLY A 58 -4.53 -9.35 -14.71
CA GLY A 58 -5.97 -9.39 -14.50
C GLY A 58 -6.32 -9.88 -13.09
N PRO A 59 -7.51 -9.56 -12.58
CA PRO A 59 -8.59 -8.83 -13.24
C PRO A 59 -8.31 -7.32 -13.38
N TRP A 60 -9.05 -6.69 -14.30
CA TRP A 60 -9.00 -5.25 -14.57
C TRP A 60 -10.18 -4.52 -13.91
N SER A 61 -9.95 -3.29 -13.47
CA SER A 61 -11.02 -2.37 -13.01
C SER A 61 -10.69 -0.93 -13.37
N VAL A 62 -11.71 -0.07 -13.37
CA VAL A 62 -11.53 1.39 -13.52
C VAL A 62 -12.10 2.07 -12.28
N LYS A 63 -11.27 2.83 -11.57
CA LYS A 63 -11.66 3.57 -10.37
C LYS A 63 -11.35 5.04 -10.60
N GLN A 64 -12.36 5.90 -10.54
CA GLN A 64 -12.21 7.35 -10.78
C GLN A 64 -11.50 7.67 -12.11
N GLY A 65 -11.80 6.91 -13.17
CA GLY A 65 -11.16 7.07 -14.49
C GLY A 65 -9.75 6.47 -14.61
N ILE A 66 -9.20 5.89 -13.53
CA ILE A 66 -7.86 5.27 -13.52
C ILE A 66 -7.96 3.77 -13.71
N HIS A 67 -7.21 3.24 -14.67
CA HIS A 67 -7.07 1.80 -14.89
C HIS A 67 -6.27 1.13 -13.78
N HIS A 68 -6.84 0.08 -13.22
CA HIS A 68 -6.21 -0.78 -12.23
C HIS A 68 -6.21 -2.23 -12.71
N VAL A 69 -5.16 -2.97 -12.36
CA VAL A 69 -5.01 -4.38 -12.72
C VAL A 69 -4.28 -5.14 -11.62
N GLU A 70 -4.65 -6.40 -11.38
CA GLU A 70 -3.84 -7.32 -10.58
C GLU A 70 -2.72 -7.88 -11.47
N PRO A 71 -1.44 -7.57 -11.21
CA PRO A 71 -0.32 -8.11 -11.98
C PRO A 71 0.04 -9.52 -11.48
N PRO A 72 0.97 -10.24 -12.14
CA PRO A 72 1.63 -11.37 -11.50
C PRO A 72 2.17 -10.97 -10.12
N PHE A 73 1.93 -11.79 -9.10
CA PHE A 73 2.16 -11.39 -7.71
C PHE A 73 3.62 -10.98 -7.42
N ALA A 74 4.59 -11.51 -8.17
CA ALA A 74 5.99 -11.10 -8.08
C ALA A 74 6.19 -9.59 -8.28
N VAL A 75 5.34 -8.91 -9.06
CA VAL A 75 5.37 -7.44 -9.18
C VAL A 75 5.01 -6.79 -7.86
N ILE A 76 3.93 -7.24 -7.20
CA ILE A 76 3.50 -6.71 -5.89
C ILE A 76 4.52 -7.03 -4.80
N ASP A 77 5.06 -8.26 -4.80
CA ASP A 77 6.03 -8.74 -3.81
C ASP A 77 7.31 -7.88 -3.77
N ASP A 78 7.65 -7.36 -4.94
CA ASP A 78 8.82 -6.53 -5.16
C ASP A 78 8.60 -5.03 -4.83
N MET A 79 7.35 -4.62 -4.58
CA MET A 79 6.97 -3.24 -4.28
C MET A 79 7.11 -2.89 -2.79
N LEU A 80 7.28 -1.60 -2.54
CA LEU A 80 7.24 -1.00 -1.22
C LEU A 80 6.12 0.03 -1.16
N THR A 81 5.43 0.07 -0.03
CA THR A 81 4.43 1.08 0.27
C THR A 81 4.97 1.98 1.38
N VAL A 82 4.82 3.28 1.16
CA VAL A 82 5.18 4.34 2.09
C VAL A 82 3.92 5.01 2.59
N ARG A 83 3.83 5.24 3.89
CA ARG A 83 2.78 6.08 4.49
C ARG A 83 3.42 7.27 5.17
N ILE A 84 3.09 8.46 4.70
CA ILE A 84 3.53 9.74 5.26
C ILE A 84 2.37 10.30 6.08
N HIS A 85 2.60 10.44 7.38
CA HIS A 85 1.55 10.83 8.32
C HIS A 85 1.45 12.35 8.39
N LEU A 86 0.32 12.90 7.95
CA LEU A 86 0.06 14.34 8.01
C LEU A 86 -0.57 14.75 9.34
N ASP A 87 -1.21 13.80 10.03
CA ASP A 87 -1.78 13.93 11.36
C ASP A 87 -1.27 12.78 12.23
N SER A 88 -1.20 12.98 13.55
CA SER A 88 -0.84 11.92 14.50
C SER A 88 -1.85 10.78 14.49
N VAL A 89 -1.38 9.58 14.78
CA VAL A 89 -2.13 8.32 14.79
C VAL A 89 -1.93 7.63 16.13
N ASP A 90 -3.02 7.52 16.87
CA ASP A 90 -3.08 6.80 18.14
C ASP A 90 -3.95 5.54 18.00
N THR A 91 -4.21 4.86 19.11
CA THR A 91 -5.04 3.66 19.14
C THR A 91 -6.52 3.93 18.88
N GLU A 92 -6.95 5.20 18.84
CA GLU A 92 -8.36 5.61 18.79
C GLU A 92 -8.76 6.23 17.44
N ASN A 93 -7.81 6.52 16.53
CA ASN A 93 -8.08 7.14 15.23
C ASN A 93 -7.69 6.27 14.01
N ALA A 94 -8.01 4.97 14.09
CA ALA A 94 -7.83 3.99 13.03
C ALA A 94 -6.36 3.76 12.62
N PRO A 95 -5.49 3.29 13.54
CA PRO A 95 -4.13 2.91 13.17
C PRO A 95 -4.16 1.78 12.14
N LEU A 96 -3.09 1.72 11.34
CA LEU A 96 -2.86 0.54 10.50
C LEU A 96 -2.50 -0.63 11.42
N LEU A 97 -3.12 -1.77 11.19
CA LEU A 97 -2.74 -3.04 11.81
C LEU A 97 -1.98 -3.86 10.77
N ILE A 98 -0.88 -4.48 11.17
CA ILE A 98 -0.11 -5.37 10.29
C ILE A 98 0.10 -6.73 10.95
N ALA A 99 0.01 -7.80 10.15
CA ALA A 99 0.44 -9.13 10.53
C ALA A 99 1.92 -9.26 10.16
N THR A 100 2.80 -9.17 11.16
CA THR A 100 4.24 -9.09 10.93
C THR A 100 4.76 -10.36 10.25
N GLY A 101 5.67 -10.19 9.28
CA GLY A 101 6.24 -11.32 8.52
C GLY A 101 5.35 -11.89 7.40
N SER A 102 4.05 -11.59 7.36
CA SER A 102 3.11 -12.13 6.36
C SER A 102 3.48 -11.83 4.90
N HIS A 103 4.18 -10.73 4.64
CA HIS A 103 4.72 -10.40 3.31
C HIS A 103 5.62 -11.50 2.73
N ARG A 104 6.26 -12.32 3.57
CA ARG A 104 7.17 -13.39 3.14
C ARG A 104 6.45 -14.66 2.69
N LEU A 105 5.14 -14.73 2.88
CA LEU A 105 4.31 -15.88 2.52
C LEU A 105 3.80 -15.81 1.07
N GLY A 106 4.16 -14.74 0.34
CA GLY A 106 3.69 -14.52 -1.03
C GLY A 106 2.19 -14.21 -1.07
N ARG A 107 1.51 -14.71 -2.12
CA ARG A 107 0.08 -14.47 -2.33
C ARG A 107 -0.74 -15.34 -1.38
N ILE A 108 -1.42 -14.72 -0.44
CA ILE A 108 -2.30 -15.41 0.52
C ILE A 108 -3.70 -15.43 -0.08
N SER A 109 -4.33 -16.60 -0.17
CA SER A 109 -5.72 -16.68 -0.69
C SER A 109 -6.69 -16.00 0.28
N VAL A 110 -7.82 -15.47 -0.20
CA VAL A 110 -8.79 -14.76 0.68
C VAL A 110 -9.28 -15.66 1.81
N GLY A 111 -9.51 -16.96 1.56
CA GLY A 111 -9.94 -17.92 2.58
C GLY A 111 -8.87 -18.25 3.63
N GLU A 112 -7.60 -17.97 3.37
CA GLU A 112 -6.49 -18.21 4.30
C GLU A 112 -6.10 -16.96 5.12
N VAL A 113 -6.65 -15.79 4.78
CA VAL A 113 -6.24 -14.53 5.41
C VAL A 113 -6.43 -14.58 6.93
N GLU A 114 -7.60 -15.00 7.40
CA GLU A 114 -7.92 -15.05 8.83
C GLU A 114 -6.96 -15.98 9.58
N ASN A 115 -6.75 -17.18 9.04
CA ASN A 115 -5.83 -18.17 9.60
C ASN A 115 -4.38 -17.63 9.71
N VAL A 116 -3.88 -16.96 8.66
CA VAL A 116 -2.53 -16.35 8.70
C VAL A 116 -2.47 -15.23 9.75
N VAL A 117 -3.50 -14.39 9.85
CA VAL A 117 -3.56 -13.30 10.83
C VAL A 117 -3.55 -13.86 12.26
N GLU A 118 -4.36 -14.88 12.55
CA GLU A 118 -4.42 -15.52 13.88
C GLU A 118 -3.08 -16.12 14.31
N GLN A 119 -2.29 -16.61 13.35
CA GLN A 119 -0.97 -17.19 13.60
C GLN A 119 0.17 -16.16 13.58
N SER A 120 -0.10 -14.90 13.25
CA SER A 120 0.91 -13.85 13.12
C SER A 120 0.94 -12.93 14.34
N PRO A 121 2.14 -12.45 14.75
CA PRO A 121 2.20 -11.32 15.68
C PRO A 121 1.62 -10.07 15.02
N ILE A 122 0.63 -9.46 15.67
CA ILE A 122 -0.03 -8.25 15.20
C ILE A 122 0.67 -7.02 15.77
N HIS A 123 0.97 -6.05 14.89
CA HIS A 123 1.53 -4.77 15.29
C HIS A 123 0.55 -3.63 14.97
N VAL A 124 0.38 -2.72 15.93
CA VAL A 124 -0.45 -1.52 15.80
C VAL A 124 0.46 -0.35 15.45
N CYS A 125 0.38 0.14 14.21
CA CYS A 125 1.25 1.20 13.72
C CYS A 125 0.76 2.58 14.19
N LEU A 126 1.33 3.08 15.27
CA LEU A 126 1.13 4.44 15.79
C LEU A 126 2.10 5.41 15.12
N ALA A 127 1.77 6.70 15.08
CA ALA A 127 2.62 7.70 14.42
C ALA A 127 2.38 9.10 14.99
N GLN A 128 3.38 9.96 14.92
CA GLN A 128 3.21 11.40 15.00
C GLN A 128 3.07 12.02 13.61
N ALA A 129 2.55 13.24 13.54
CA ALA A 129 2.60 14.01 12.31
C ALA A 129 4.06 14.20 11.84
N GLY A 130 4.34 13.89 10.58
CA GLY A 130 5.67 13.87 9.99
C GLY A 130 6.33 12.49 9.93
N ASP A 131 5.85 11.51 10.69
CA ASP A 131 6.41 10.16 10.65
C ASP A 131 6.17 9.48 9.30
N VAL A 132 7.11 8.61 8.93
CA VAL A 132 7.09 7.84 7.69
C VAL A 132 7.22 6.36 8.00
N TRP A 133 6.23 5.59 7.57
CA TRP A 133 6.28 4.13 7.57
C TRP A 133 6.66 3.63 6.18
N VAL A 134 7.57 2.65 6.11
CA VAL A 134 7.93 1.94 4.89
C VAL A 134 7.78 0.45 5.13
N TYR A 135 7.05 -0.25 4.26
CA TYR A 135 6.82 -1.68 4.38
C TYR A 135 6.63 -2.35 3.02
N ARG A 136 6.77 -3.67 2.98
CA ARG A 136 6.48 -4.48 1.78
C ARG A 136 4.99 -4.43 1.47
N THR A 137 4.64 -4.00 0.25
CA THR A 137 3.24 -3.92 -0.22
C THR A 137 2.41 -5.19 0.02
N PRO A 138 2.93 -6.44 -0.11
CA PRO A 138 2.14 -7.65 0.14
C PRO A 138 1.88 -7.94 1.63
N ILE A 139 2.32 -7.11 2.58
CA ILE A 139 2.03 -7.38 3.99
C ILE A 139 0.51 -7.37 4.23
N LEU A 140 0.02 -8.39 4.95
CA LEU A 140 -1.36 -8.38 5.41
C LEU A 140 -1.55 -7.21 6.37
N HIS A 141 -2.54 -6.39 6.05
CA HIS A 141 -2.86 -5.24 6.86
C HIS A 141 -4.37 -4.98 6.88
N ALA A 142 -4.80 -4.27 7.92
CA ALA A 142 -6.18 -3.84 8.12
C ALA A 142 -6.18 -2.43 8.71
N SER A 143 -7.32 -1.75 8.63
CA SER A 143 -7.56 -0.57 9.45
C SER A 143 -8.98 -0.55 9.95
N ASN A 144 -9.11 -0.29 11.24
CA ASN A 144 -10.42 -0.12 11.87
C ASN A 144 -11.07 1.20 11.43
N ALA A 145 -12.34 1.36 11.78
CA ALA A 145 -13.00 2.65 11.78
C ALA A 145 -12.37 3.57 12.84
N ALA A 146 -12.31 4.86 12.56
CA ALA A 146 -11.89 5.86 13.55
C ALA A 146 -13.04 6.10 14.54
N ARG A 147 -12.71 6.55 15.76
CA ARG A 147 -13.77 7.05 16.66
C ARG A 147 -14.41 8.32 16.07
N PRO A 148 -15.72 8.53 16.28
CA PRO A 148 -16.40 9.77 15.88
C PRO A 148 -15.66 11.02 16.39
N GLY A 149 -15.65 12.11 15.62
CA GLY A 149 -14.94 13.35 15.94
C GLY A 149 -13.43 13.33 15.67
N ARG A 150 -12.85 12.22 15.21
CA ARG A 150 -11.42 12.13 14.86
C ARG A 150 -11.22 12.26 13.36
N ARG A 151 -10.19 13.00 12.95
CA ARG A 151 -9.71 13.07 11.56
C ARG A 151 -8.27 12.61 11.49
N ARG A 152 -7.92 11.89 10.41
CA ARG A 152 -6.54 11.50 10.13
C ARG A 152 -6.28 11.48 8.63
N ARG A 153 -5.25 12.21 8.22
CA ARG A 153 -4.72 12.21 6.87
C ARG A 153 -3.40 11.47 6.77
N VAL A 154 -3.30 10.59 5.78
CA VAL A 154 -2.09 9.85 5.42
C VAL A 154 -1.92 9.89 3.92
N LEU A 155 -0.75 10.32 3.45
CA LEU A 155 -0.37 10.18 2.05
C LEU A 155 0.31 8.82 1.88
N GLN A 156 -0.35 7.90 1.17
CA GLN A 156 0.25 6.62 0.79
C GLN A 156 0.89 6.76 -0.58
N VAL A 157 2.11 6.26 -0.73
CA VAL A 157 2.85 6.24 -2.00
C VAL A 157 3.41 4.84 -2.20
N ASP A 158 3.11 4.23 -3.34
CA ASP A 158 3.70 2.94 -3.72
C ASP A 158 4.91 3.16 -4.61
N TYR A 159 5.94 2.36 -4.39
CA TYR A 159 7.20 2.38 -5.09
C TYR A 159 7.46 1.04 -5.78
N ALA A 160 7.99 1.11 -7.00
CA ALA A 160 8.45 -0.04 -7.75
C ALA A 160 9.89 0.18 -8.23
N ALA A 161 10.66 -0.89 -8.35
CA ALA A 161 12.03 -0.85 -8.86
C ALA A 161 12.16 -1.15 -10.36
N GLY A 162 11.10 -1.68 -10.98
CA GLY A 162 11.11 -2.10 -12.37
C GLY A 162 9.97 -1.50 -13.20
N ASP A 163 10.12 -1.59 -14.52
CA ASP A 163 9.06 -1.29 -15.47
C ASP A 163 8.01 -2.42 -15.50
N LEU A 164 6.79 -2.05 -15.85
CA LEU A 164 5.80 -3.04 -16.25
C LEU A 164 6.17 -3.57 -17.65
N PRO A 165 5.79 -4.81 -17.98
CA PRO A 165 5.99 -5.34 -19.32
C PRO A 165 5.25 -4.48 -20.36
N ALA A 166 5.94 -4.13 -21.45
CA ALA A 166 5.34 -3.37 -22.53
C ALA A 166 4.08 -4.09 -23.09
N PRO A 167 3.03 -3.34 -23.45
CA PRO A 167 2.94 -1.88 -23.49
C PRO A 167 2.38 -1.25 -22.20
N LEU A 168 2.39 -1.97 -21.07
CA LEU A 168 1.90 -1.41 -19.81
C LEU A 168 2.90 -0.40 -19.24
N GLU A 169 2.36 0.70 -18.76
CA GLU A 169 3.11 1.75 -18.09
C GLU A 169 2.46 2.06 -16.75
N TRP A 170 3.30 2.22 -15.72
CA TRP A 170 2.86 2.74 -14.44
C TRP A 170 2.15 4.07 -14.62
N LEU A 171 1.06 4.30 -13.90
CA LEU A 171 0.38 5.60 -13.92
C LEU A 171 1.35 6.74 -13.56
N GLY A 172 2.17 6.52 -12.53
CA GLY A 172 3.05 7.53 -11.96
C GLY A 172 2.37 8.34 -10.86
N ILE A 173 3.03 9.43 -10.45
CA ILE A 173 2.50 10.45 -9.54
C ILE A 173 2.36 11.79 -10.24
#